data_AF-A0A3A0CPN8-F1
#
_entry.id   AF-A0A3A0CPN8-F1
#
_cell.length_a   1.000
_cell.length_b   1.000
_cell.length_c   1.000
_cell.angle_alpha   90.00
_cell.angle_beta   90.00
_cell.angle_gamma   90.00
#
_symmetry.space_group_name_H-M   'P 1'
#
loop_
_entity.id
_entity.type
_entity.pdbx_description
1 polymer ?
#
loop_
_entity_poly.entity_id
_entity_poly.type
_entity_poly.pdbx_seq_one_letter_code
_entity_poly.pdbx_strand_id
1 'polypeptide(L)' 'MGESPQKPEPDNQMTFLARGMRYMSVATQFAVMLGVLGYLGIKVDERYGSSPWGVLAGILIGMGLGTWTMLRQLARLEGK' A
#
# COMPACT_ATOMS: atom_id res chain seq x y z
N MET A 1 -48.11 -18.85 13.00
CA MET A 1 -47.21 -18.05 12.16
C MET A 1 -46.08 -17.58 13.04
N GLY A 2 -45.00 -18.36 13.13
CA GLY A 2 -43.82 -17.98 13.88
C GLY A 2 -42.78 -17.49 12.88
N GLU A 3 -42.59 -16.18 12.79
CA GLU A 3 -41.45 -15.62 12.10
C GLU A 3 -40.22 -15.85 12.99
N SER A 4 -39.40 -16.83 12.61
CA SER A 4 -38.11 -17.05 13.24
C SER A 4 -37.26 -15.79 13.09
N PRO A 5 -36.65 -15.27 14.17
CA PRO A 5 -35.78 -14.09 14.10
C PRO A 5 -34.61 -14.36 13.14
N GLN A 6 -34.57 -13.67 11.99
CA GLN A 6 -33.38 -13.64 11.14
C GLN A 6 -32.22 -13.07 11.95
N LYS A 7 -31.29 -13.94 12.35
CA LYS A 7 -30.05 -13.56 13.03
C LYS A 7 -29.20 -12.77 12.01
N PRO A 8 -28.77 -11.53 12.30
CA PRO A 8 -27.97 -10.74 11.37
C PRO A 8 -26.71 -11.53 11.00
N GLU A 9 -26.57 -11.79 9.70
CA GLU A 9 -25.54 -12.65 9.13
C GLU A 9 -24.14 -12.04 9.35
N PRO A 10 -23.25 -12.65 10.15
CA PRO A 10 -21.93 -12.10 10.49
C PRO A 10 -20.92 -12.15 9.32
N ASP A 11 -21.29 -12.80 8.21
CA ASP A 11 -20.42 -13.04 7.06
C ASP A 11 -20.10 -11.74 6.28
N ASN A 12 -21.08 -10.84 6.17
CA ASN A 12 -20.92 -9.60 5.41
C ASN A 12 -19.93 -8.62 6.08
N GLN A 13 -19.91 -8.58 7.41
CA GLN A 13 -18.97 -7.72 8.15
C GLN A 13 -17.55 -8.28 8.15
N MET A 14 -17.40 -9.61 8.29
CA MET A 14 -16.09 -10.26 8.15
C MET A 14 -15.52 -10.08 6.75
N THR A 15 -16.36 -10.15 5.71
CA THR A 15 -15.94 -9.92 4.32
C THR A 15 -15.52 -8.47 4.07
N PHE A 16 -16.22 -7.49 4.66
CA PHE A 16 -15.87 -6.07 4.55
C PHE A 16 -14.59 -5.72 5.32
N LEU A 17 -14.44 -6.21 6.55
CA LEU A 17 -13.23 -6.05 7.37
C LEU A 17 -12.03 -6.73 6.72
N ALA A 18 -12.20 -7.95 6.19
CA ALA A 18 -11.14 -8.67 5.49
C ALA A 18 -10.69 -7.92 4.23
N ARG A 19 -11.63 -7.34 3.46
CA ARG A 19 -11.29 -6.46 2.32
C ARG A 19 -10.56 -5.20 2.81
N GLY A 20 -11.06 -4.52 3.84
CA GLY A 20 -10.46 -3.31 4.40
C GLY A 20 -9.03 -3.53 4.89
N MET A 21 -8.77 -4.62 5.61
CA MET A 21 -7.43 -4.99 6.06
C MET A 21 -6.47 -5.26 4.89
N ARG A 22 -6.98 -5.84 3.79
CA ARG A 22 -6.18 -6.11 2.59
C ARG A 22 -5.79 -4.83 1.85
N TYR A 23 -6.67 -3.83 1.82
CA TYR A 23 -6.33 -2.50 1.27
C TYR A 23 -5.36 -1.74 2.18
N MET A 24 -5.58 -1.81 3.51
CA MET A 24 -4.70 -1.21 4.50
C MET A 24 -3.27 -1.77 4.44
N SER A 25 -3.11 -3.08 4.23
CA SER A 25 -1.78 -3.69 4.11
C SER A 25 -1.03 -3.15 2.89
N VAL A 26 -1.69 -3.06 1.73
CA VAL A 26 -1.12 -2.48 0.50
C VAL A 26 -0.75 -1.01 0.70
N ALA A 27 -1.65 -0.21 1.29
CA ALA A 27 -1.40 1.20 1.55
C ALA A 27 -0.24 1.41 2.54
N THR A 28 -0.17 0.58 3.60
CA THR A 28 0.93 0.62 4.57
C THR A 28 2.25 0.26 3.91
N GLN A 29 2.26 -0.77 3.06
CA GLN A 29 3.46 -1.21 2.36
C GLN A 29 3.98 -0.13 1.40
N PHE A 30 3.07 0.55 0.69
CA PHE A 30 3.40 1.70 -0.15
C PHE A 30 3.95 2.88 0.66
N ALA A 31 3.31 3.23 1.78
CA ALA A 31 3.74 4.30 2.67
C ALA A 31 5.12 4.02 3.28
N VAL A 32 5.37 2.79 3.73
CA VAL A 32 6.68 2.37 4.24
C VAL A 32 7.75 2.49 3.16
N MET A 33 7.47 2.06 1.93
CA MET A 33 8.45 2.14 0.85
C MET A 33 8.78 3.58 0.46
N LEU A 34 7.77 4.45 0.36
CA LEU A 34 7.98 5.88 0.15
C LEU A 34 8.77 6.51 1.29
N GLY A 35 8.45 6.19 2.54
CA GLY A 35 9.16 6.71 3.71
C GLY A 35 10.63 6.29 3.72
N VAL A 36 10.93 5.02 3.44
CA VAL A 36 12.31 4.50 3.39
C VAL A 36 13.13 5.16 2.28
N LEU A 37 12.58 5.25 1.07
CA LEU A 37 13.29 5.83 -0.07
C LEU A 37 13.42 7.36 0.05
N GLY A 38 12.40 8.04 0.58
CA GLY A 38 12.47 9.45 0.92
C GLY A 38 13.54 9.74 1.97
N TYR A 39 13.59 8.95 3.05
CA TYR A 39 14.63 9.08 4.08
C TYR A 39 16.04 8.82 3.54
N LEU A 40 16.20 7.82 2.67
CA LEU A 40 17.47 7.59 1.97
C LEU A 40 17.85 8.79 1.09
N GLY A 41 16.87 9.40 0.42
CA GLY A 41 17.06 10.62 -0.36
C GLY A 41 17.56 11.79 0.49
N ILE A 42 17.00 11.99 1.69
CA ILE A 42 17.46 13.01 2.64
C ILE A 42 18.93 12.77 3.01
N LYS A 43 19.28 11.52 3.35
CA LYS A 43 20.66 11.17 3.73
C LYS A 43 21.65 11.35 2.58
N VAL A 44 21.23 11.12 1.34
CA VAL A 44 22.03 11.39 0.14
C VAL A 44 22.23 12.89 -0.04
N ASP A 45 21.16 13.68 0.12
CA ASP A 45 21.23 15.14 0.00
C ASP A 45 22.09 15.78 1.09
N GLU A 46 22.04 15.29 2.32
CA GLU A 46 22.93 15.71 3.41
C GLU A 46 24.41 15.39 3.11
N ARG A 47 24.67 14.27 2.43
CA ARG A 47 26.04 13.82 2.14
C ARG A 47 26.69 14.57 0.98
N TYR A 48 25.91 14.92 -0.04
CA TYR A 48 26.41 15.55 -1.26
C TYR A 48 26.05 17.04 -1.38
N GLY A 49 25.30 17.59 -0.41
CA GLY A 49 24.79 18.96 -0.48
C GLY A 49 23.78 19.18 -1.61
N SER A 50 23.26 18.11 -2.21
CA SER A 50 22.42 18.13 -3.41
C SER A 50 20.93 18.39 -3.13
N SER A 51 20.60 18.98 -1.98
CA SER A 51 19.21 19.21 -1.58
C SER A 51 18.47 20.10 -2.60
N PRO A 52 17.26 19.74 -3.07
CA PRO A 52 16.41 18.61 -2.65
C PRO A 52 16.36 17.44 -3.65
N TRP A 53 17.38 17.26 -4.50
CA TRP A 53 17.33 16.35 -5.65
C TRP A 53 17.32 14.87 -5.26
N GLY A 54 18.02 14.48 -4.20
CA GLY A 54 18.04 13.12 -3.68
C GLY A 54 16.70 12.72 -3.07
N VAL A 55 16.04 13.62 -2.34
CA VAL A 55 14.66 13.41 -1.85
C VAL A 55 13.68 13.25 -3.03
N LEU A 56 13.75 14.13 -4.02
CA LEU A 56 12.91 14.05 -5.22
C LEU A 56 13.13 12.73 -5.98
N ALA A 57 14.38 12.34 -6.20
CA ALA A 57 14.72 11.09 -6.84
C ALA A 57 14.22 9.89 -6.03
N GLY A 58 14.41 9.90 -4.70
CA GLY A 58 13.94 8.84 -3.80
C GLY A 58 12.42 8.67 -3.83
N ILE A 59 11.65 9.76 -3.80
CA ILE A 59 10.19 9.74 -3.90
C ILE A 59 9.75 9.22 -5.27
N LEU A 60 10.34 9.72 -6.37
CA LEU A 60 9.99 9.27 -7.72
C LEU A 60 10.28 7.78 -7.93
N ILE A 61 11.43 7.32 -7.45
CA ILE A 61 11.81 5.90 -7.49
C ILE A 61 10.85 5.07 -6.65
N GLY A 62 10.51 5.51 -5.44
CA GLY A 62 9.58 4.80 -4.56
C GLY A 62 8.16 4.73 -5.12
N MET A 63 7.70 5.80 -5.75
CA MET A 63 6.42 5.83 -6.45
C MET A 63 6.44 4.86 -7.63
N GLY A 64 7.46 4.90 -8.49
CA GLY A 64 7.60 4.00 -9.63
C GLY A 64 7.67 2.52 -9.23
N LEU A 65 8.55 2.17 -8.28
CA LEU A 65 8.67 0.80 -7.75
C LEU A 65 7.39 0.34 -7.06
N GLY A 66 6.70 1.23 -6.35
CA GLY A 66 5.46 0.92 -5.63
C GLY A 66 4.32 0.62 -6.57
N THR A 67 4.14 1.48 -7.57
CA THR A 67 3.16 1.25 -8.64
C THR A 67 3.50 -0.01 -9.43
N TRP A 68 4.77 -0.26 -9.78
CA TRP A 68 5.16 -1.46 -10.51
C TRP A 68 4.92 -2.75 -9.72
N THR A 69 5.23 -2.77 -8.42
CA THR A 69 4.94 -3.93 -7.57
C THR A 69 3.44 -4.17 -7.44
N MET A 70 2.63 -3.12 -7.32
CA MET A 70 1.17 -3.24 -7.27
C MET A 70 0.60 -3.78 -8.58
N LEU A 71 1.03 -3.25 -9.73
CA LEU A 71 0.62 -3.75 -11.05
C LEU A 71 1.06 -5.21 -11.26
N ARG A 72 2.26 -5.58 -10.81
CA ARG A 72 2.75 -6.96 -10.89
C ARG A 72 1.96 -7.92 -10.01
N GLN A 73 1.50 -7.47 -8.85
CA GLN A 73 0.61 -8.27 -7.99
C GLN A 73 -0.77 -8.46 -8.65
N LEU A 74 -1.32 -7.41 -9.25
CA LEU A 74 -2.60 -7.48 -9.97
C LEU A 74 -2.53 -8.41 -11.18
N ALA A 75 -1.49 -8.28 -12.01
CA ALA A 75 -1.27 -9.16 -13.16
C ALA A 75 -1.08 -10.64 -12.78
N ARG A 76 -0.47 -10.92 -11.61
CA ARG A 76 -0.37 -12.29 -11.07
C ARG A 76 -1.72 -12.87 -10.62
N LEU A 77 -2.68 -12.02 -10.28
CA LEU A 77 -4.02 -12.41 -9.86
C LEU A 77 -4.95 -12.63 -11.06
N GLU A 78 -4.81 -11.86 -12.14
CA GLU A 78 -5.56 -12.05 -13.40
C GLU A 78 -5.04 -13.23 -14.25
N GLY A 79 -3.76 -13.60 -14.13
CA GLY A 79 -3.14 -14.68 -14.91
C GLY A 79 -3.40 -16.10 -14.39
N LYS A 80 -4.40 -16.31 -13.53
CA LYS A 80 -4.84 -17.61 -13.00
C LYS A 80 -6.34 -17.80 -13.24
#